data_AF-A0A2V9M589-F1
#
_entry.id   AF-A0A2V9M589-F1
#
_cell.length_a   1.000
_cell.length_b   1.000
_cell.length_c   1.000
_cell.angle_alpha   90.00
_cell.angle_beta   90.00
_cell.angle_gamma   90.00
#
_symmetry.space_group_name_H-M   'P 1'
#
loop_
_entity.id
_entity.type
_entity.pdbx_description
1 polymer ?
#
loop_
_entity_poly.entity_id
_entity_poly.type
_entity_poly.pdbx_seq_one_letter_code
_entity_poly.pdbx_strand_id
1 'polypeptide(L)'
;MVSGTAQSAPIKGKIIEAEVKLSVDPGRPLPLACGLYAIETEEGIWLCAYYGANRSVFDFLPQKGAEVDERTLGISFHVKEFVSKPDYQLAHWEEFKKARLMAYKMGH
;
A
#
# COMPACT_ATOMS: atom_id res chain seq x y z
N MET A 1 1.81 -5.88 29.34
CA MET A 1 0.71 -5.91 28.35
C MET A 1 1.32 -6.40 27.05
N VAL A 2 0.77 -7.46 26.48
CA VAL A 2 1.41 -8.21 25.39
C VAL A 2 1.32 -7.36 24.12
N SER A 3 2.41 -6.68 23.77
CA SER A 3 2.60 -6.07 22.45
C SER A 3 2.70 -7.20 21.43
N GLY A 4 1.55 -7.65 20.92
CA GLY A 4 1.49 -8.65 19.88
C GLY A 4 2.21 -8.14 18.64
N THR A 5 3.36 -8.73 18.34
CA THR A 5 3.95 -8.69 17.01
C THR A 5 2.96 -9.34 16.06
N ALA A 6 2.10 -8.55 15.42
CA ALA A 6 1.28 -8.99 14.30
C ALA A 6 2.22 -9.27 13.11
N GLN A 7 2.88 -10.43 13.16
CA GLN A 7 3.63 -10.98 12.04
C GLN A 7 2.64 -11.28 10.91
N SER A 8 2.56 -10.34 9.98
CA SER A 8 2.53 -10.61 8.54
C SER A 8 1.52 -11.68 8.07
N ALA A 9 0.29 -11.65 8.56
CA ALA A 9 -0.78 -12.38 7.89
C ALA A 9 -0.93 -11.79 6.46
N PRO A 10 -1.09 -12.63 5.44
CA PRO A 10 -1.36 -12.16 4.09
C PRO A 10 -2.72 -11.45 4.10
N ILE A 11 -2.73 -10.20 3.64
CA ILE A 11 -3.93 -9.38 3.65
C ILE A 11 -4.86 -9.86 2.54
N LYS A 12 -6.09 -10.18 2.93
CA LYS A 12 -7.18 -10.50 2.01
C LYS A 12 -8.36 -9.58 2.27
N GLY A 13 -8.79 -8.84 1.25
CA GLY A 13 -9.87 -7.88 1.40
C GLY A 13 -10.16 -7.09 0.13
N LYS A 14 -10.96 -6.05 0.26
CA LYS A 14 -11.34 -5.17 -0.86
C LYS A 14 -10.63 -3.83 -0.75
N ILE A 15 -10.04 -3.37 -1.84
CA ILE A 15 -9.46 -2.03 -1.88
C ILE A 15 -10.57 -1.00 -1.86
N ILE A 16 -10.60 -0.18 -0.81
CA ILE A 16 -11.52 0.95 -0.68
C ILE A 16 -10.88 2.27 -1.13
N GLU A 17 -9.57 2.40 -1.03
CA GLU A 17 -8.79 3.52 -1.56
C GLU A 17 -7.50 3.03 -2.21
N ALA A 18 -7.11 3.63 -3.33
CA ALA A 18 -5.84 3.35 -4.01
C ALA A 18 -5.23 4.63 -4.54
N GLU A 19 -3.92 4.78 -4.39
CA GLU A 19 -3.14 5.81 -5.06
C GLU A 19 -1.83 5.22 -5.58
N VAL A 20 -1.60 5.29 -6.89
CA VAL A 20 -0.36 4.85 -7.52
C VAL A 20 0.37 6.05 -8.08
N LYS A 21 1.63 6.24 -7.67
CA LYS A 21 2.52 7.27 -8.25
C LYS A 21 3.71 6.61 -8.90
N LEU A 22 3.97 7.00 -10.14
CA LEU A 22 5.16 6.60 -10.88
C LEU A 22 6.15 7.77 -10.87
N SER A 23 7.42 7.50 -10.59
CA SER A 23 8.51 8.44 -10.88
C SER A 23 9.43 7.84 -11.93
N VAL A 24 9.84 8.68 -12.86
CA VAL A 24 10.83 8.35 -13.88
C VAL A 24 12.04 9.22 -13.56
N ASP A 25 13.09 8.59 -13.06
CA ASP A 25 14.38 9.25 -12.84
C ASP A 25 15.29 8.98 -14.05
N PRO A 26 15.83 10.01 -14.72
CA PRO A 26 16.69 9.82 -15.89
C PRO A 26 18.03 9.14 -15.56
N GLY A 27 18.45 9.10 -14.28
CA GLY A 27 19.63 8.38 -13.80
C GLY A 27 19.37 6.92 -13.46
N ARG A 28 18.10 6.46 -13.45
CA ARG A 28 17.73 5.07 -13.16
C ARG A 28 17.15 4.40 -14.41
N PRO A 29 17.58 3.16 -14.72
CA PRO A 29 17.14 2.47 -15.93
C PRO A 29 15.67 2.05 -15.87
N LEU A 30 15.04 2.01 -14.69
CA LEU A 30 13.66 1.57 -14.51
C LEU A 30 12.84 2.59 -13.72
N PRO A 31 11.59 2.86 -14.13
CA PRO A 31 10.65 3.69 -13.39
C PRO A 31 10.34 3.06 -12.03
N LEU A 32 10.16 3.90 -11.02
CA LEU A 32 9.74 3.49 -9.67
C LEU A 32 8.24 3.72 -9.54
N ALA A 33 7.53 2.76 -8.97
CA ALA A 33 6.15 2.90 -8.53
C ALA A 33 6.07 2.89 -7.02
N CYS A 34 5.22 3.78 -6.50
CA CYS A 34 4.70 3.78 -5.15
C CYS A 34 3.20 3.54 -5.24
N GLY A 35 2.76 2.32 -4.88
CA GLY A 35 1.34 1.95 -4.79
C GLY A 35 0.90 1.98 -3.34
N LEU A 36 -0.07 2.82 -3.02
CA LEU A 36 -0.67 2.95 -1.70
C LEU A 36 -2.10 2.43 -1.75
N TYR A 37 -2.50 1.67 -0.74
CA TYR A 37 -3.81 1.01 -0.70
C TYR A 37 -4.40 1.08 0.70
N ALA A 38 -5.70 1.35 0.79
CA ALA A 38 -6.51 1.02 1.96
C ALA A 38 -7.38 -0.19 1.63
N ILE A 39 -7.16 -1.30 2.34
CA ILE A 39 -7.82 -2.58 2.09
C ILE A 39 -8.77 -2.86 3.24
N GLU A 40 -10.06 -2.91 2.97
CA GLU A 40 -11.08 -3.30 3.92
C GLU A 40 -11.13 -4.82 4.06
N THR A 41 -11.05 -5.28 5.30
CA THR A 41 -11.24 -6.67 5.71
C THR A 41 -12.40 -6.77 6.71
N GLU A 42 -12.70 -7.98 7.18
CA GLU A 42 -13.70 -8.17 8.24
C GLU A 42 -13.27 -7.50 9.56
N GLU A 43 -11.98 -7.52 9.87
CA GLU A 43 -11.40 -7.04 11.13
C GLU A 43 -11.17 -5.52 11.15
N GLY A 44 -10.91 -4.91 9.99
CA GLY A 44 -10.47 -3.52 9.94
C GLY A 44 -10.07 -3.05 8.54
N ILE A 45 -9.32 -1.97 8.50
CA ILE A 45 -8.68 -1.42 7.31
C ILE A 45 -7.17 -1.62 7.44
N TRP A 46 -6.56 -2.19 6.40
CA TRP A 46 -5.12 -2.24 6.26
C TRP A 46 -4.63 -1.15 5.31
N LEU A 47 -3.77 -0.27 5.80
CA LEU A 47 -3.05 0.72 5.01
C LEU A 47 -1.72 0.10 4.55
N CYS A 48 -1.56 -0.03 3.24
CA CYS A 48 -0.48 -0.78 2.62
C CYS A 48 0.29 0.07 1.63
N ALA A 49 1.62 -0.10 1.62
CA ALA A 49 2.48 0.53 0.63
C ALA A 49 3.32 -0.52 -0.11
N TYR A 50 3.36 -0.41 -1.42
CA TYR A 50 4.22 -1.16 -2.33
C TYR A 50 5.19 -0.21 -3.01
N TYR A 51 6.48 -0.52 -2.98
CA TYR A 51 7.51 0.19 -3.71
C TYR A 51 8.20 -0.78 -4.68
N GLY A 52 8.13 -0.51 -5.98
CA GLY A 52 8.65 -1.43 -6.99
C GLY A 52 9.25 -0.73 -8.19
N ALA A 53 10.29 -1.32 -8.76
CA ALA A 53 11.00 -0.77 -9.92
C ALA A 53 10.67 -1.51 -11.23
N ASN A 54 9.49 -2.12 -11.37
CA ASN A 54 9.19 -3.02 -12.48
C ASN A 54 7.98 -2.57 -13.30
N ARG A 55 8.25 -2.01 -14.48
CA ARG A 55 7.23 -1.46 -15.40
C ARG A 55 6.12 -2.46 -15.74
N SER A 56 6.46 -3.74 -15.90
CA SER A 56 5.49 -4.77 -16.26
C SER A 56 4.46 -5.06 -15.17
N VAL A 57 4.72 -4.66 -13.92
CA VAL A 57 3.78 -4.84 -12.80
C VAL A 57 2.82 -3.64 -12.69
N PHE A 58 3.17 -2.48 -13.25
CA PHE A 58 2.42 -1.23 -13.04
C PHE A 58 1.04 -1.24 -13.66
N ASP A 59 0.89 -1.81 -14.86
CA ASP A 59 -0.41 -1.97 -15.53
C ASP A 59 -1.35 -2.93 -14.79
N PHE A 60 -0.81 -3.80 -13.93
CA PHE A 60 -1.58 -4.79 -13.17
C PHE A 60 -1.75 -4.40 -11.70
N LEU A 61 -1.33 -3.19 -11.30
CA LEU A 61 -1.54 -2.73 -9.94
C LEU A 61 -3.04 -2.60 -9.65
N PRO A 62 -3.52 -3.21 -8.55
CA PRO A 62 -4.93 -3.31 -8.28
C PRO A 62 -5.52 -1.91 -8.04
N GLN A 63 -6.69 -1.65 -8.61
CA GLN A 63 -7.36 -0.35 -8.50
C GLN A 63 -8.38 -0.34 -7.37
N LYS A 64 -8.87 0.84 -7.01
CA LYS A 64 -9.99 0.98 -6.08
C LYS A 64 -11.16 0.10 -6.51
N GLY A 65 -11.71 -0.66 -5.56
CA GLY A 65 -12.80 -1.61 -5.77
C GLY A 65 -12.35 -3.05 -6.05
N ALA A 66 -11.07 -3.30 -6.34
CA ALA A 66 -10.56 -4.64 -6.58
C ALA A 66 -10.52 -5.47 -5.28
N GLU A 67 -10.82 -6.75 -5.40
CA GLU A 67 -10.53 -7.74 -4.36
C GLU A 67 -9.07 -8.17 -4.46
N VAL A 68 -8.38 -8.18 -3.33
CA VAL A 68 -6.96 -8.54 -3.25
C VAL A 68 -6.75 -9.65 -2.24
N ASP A 69 -5.84 -10.54 -2.58
CA ASP A 69 -5.25 -11.52 -1.68
C ASP A 69 -3.73 -11.46 -1.88
N GLU A 70 -2.99 -11.00 -0.86
CA GLU A 70 -1.54 -10.82 -0.88
C GLU A 70 -0.80 -12.10 -1.35
N ARG A 71 -1.37 -13.30 -1.17
CA ARG A 71 -0.78 -14.56 -1.64
C ARG A 71 -0.78 -14.69 -3.16
N THR A 72 -1.72 -14.06 -3.83
CA THR A 72 -1.95 -14.20 -5.28
C THR A 72 -1.70 -12.91 -6.06
N LEU A 73 -1.60 -11.78 -5.36
CA LEU A 73 -1.47 -10.45 -5.95
C LEU A 73 -0.17 -10.25 -6.75
N GLY A 74 0.84 -11.09 -6.52
CA GLY A 74 2.13 -11.00 -7.21
C GLY A 74 2.99 -9.79 -6.78
N ILE A 75 2.53 -9.02 -5.78
CA ILE A 75 3.29 -7.97 -5.12
C ILE A 75 3.26 -8.18 -3.60
N SER A 76 4.34 -7.80 -2.94
CA SER A 76 4.43 -7.80 -1.48
C SER A 76 4.42 -6.38 -0.95
N PHE A 77 3.55 -6.09 0.01
CA PHE A 77 3.54 -4.79 0.67
C PHE A 77 4.77 -4.65 1.57
N HIS A 78 5.46 -3.53 1.41
CA HIS A 78 6.64 -3.16 2.19
C HIS A 78 6.24 -2.53 3.52
N VAL A 79 5.07 -1.86 3.55
CA VAL A 79 4.47 -1.29 4.75
C VAL A 79 3.06 -1.84 4.88
N LYS A 80 2.70 -2.24 6.10
CA LYS A 80 1.36 -2.69 6.48
C LYS A 80 1.01 -2.07 7.83
N GLU A 81 -0.03 -1.25 7.88
CA GLU A 81 -0.54 -0.61 9.10
C GLU A 81 -2.02 -0.95 9.26
N PHE A 82 -2.37 -1.53 10.40
CA PHE A 82 -3.76 -1.91 10.69
C PHE A 82 -4.49 -0.80 11.45
N VAL A 83 -5.71 -0.52 11.03
CA VAL A 83 -6.65 0.39 11.69
C VAL A 83 -7.98 -0.33 11.86
N SER A 84 -8.49 -0.42 13.08
CA SER A 84 -9.82 -0.96 13.35
C SER A 84 -10.91 -0.12 12.65
N LYS A 85 -11.96 -0.77 12.13
CA LYS A 85 -13.10 -0.09 11.49
C LYS A 85 -13.69 1.10 12.26
N PRO A 86 -13.98 1.01 13.57
CA PRO A 86 -14.52 2.15 14.32
C PRO A 86 -13.55 3.34 14.41
N ASP A 87 -12.25 3.10 14.28
CA ASP A 87 -11.21 4.13 14.37
C ASP A 87 -10.79 4.67 13.00
N TYR A 88 -11.18 3.98 11.93
CA TYR A 88 -10.81 4.41 10.59
C TYR A 88 -11.51 5.72 10.21
N GLN A 89 -10.70 6.69 9.81
CA GLN A 89 -11.13 8.00 9.34
C GLN A 89 -10.34 8.32 8.08
N LEU A 90 -10.93 9.11 7.19
CA LEU A 90 -10.24 9.55 5.97
C LEU A 90 -8.91 10.27 6.28
N ALA A 91 -8.81 10.94 7.43
CA ALA A 91 -7.57 11.56 7.90
C ALA A 91 -6.40 10.56 7.99
N HIS A 92 -6.63 9.33 8.46
CA HIS A 92 -5.59 8.29 8.53
C HIS A 92 -5.05 7.93 7.15
N TRP A 93 -5.92 7.90 6.13
CA TRP A 93 -5.52 7.68 4.75
C TRP A 93 -4.69 8.85 4.20
N GLU A 94 -5.13 10.09 4.43
CA GLU A 94 -4.38 11.27 4.00
C GLU A 94 -3.00 11.37 4.67
N GLU A 95 -2.92 11.10 5.97
CA GLU A 95 -1.65 11.08 6.73
C GLU A 95 -0.72 9.97 6.24
N PHE A 96 -1.27 8.77 6.00
CA PHE A 96 -0.52 7.66 5.43
C PHE A 96 0.05 8.03 4.05
N LYS A 97 -0.77 8.58 3.15
CA LYS A 97 -0.30 9.08 1.84
C LYS A 97 0.82 10.09 2.00
N LYS A 98 0.64 11.09 2.86
CA LYS A 98 1.66 12.13 3.09
C LYS A 98 2.97 11.53 3.57
N ALA A 99 2.93 10.64 4.56
CA ALA A 99 4.13 10.00 5.12
C ALA A 99 4.86 9.15 4.06
N ARG A 100 4.14 8.35 3.29
CA ARG A 100 4.72 7.40 2.32
C ARG A 100 5.19 8.08 1.03
N LEU A 101 4.50 9.13 0.59
CA LEU A 101 4.93 9.93 -0.56
C LEU A 101 6.06 10.91 -0.24
N MET A 102 6.14 11.44 0.98
CA MET A 102 7.29 12.25 1.39
C MET A 102 8.55 11.41 1.51
N ALA A 103 8.46 10.19 2.06
CA ALA A 103 9.57 9.24 2.07
C ALA A 103 10.06 8.91 0.65
N TYR A 104 9.15 8.86 -0.33
CA TYR A 104 9.47 8.68 -1.73
C TYR A 104 10.19 9.89 -2.36
N LYS A 105 9.87 11.12 -1.93
CA LYS A 105 10.50 12.35 -2.44
C LYS A 105 11.88 12.67 -1.84
N MET A 106 12.21 12.13 -0.67
CA MET A 106 13.46 12.44 0.04
C MET A 106 14.68 11.61 -0.42
N GLY A 107 14.49 10.64 -1.32
CA GLY A 107 15.60 10.00 -2.03
C GLY A 107 15.97 10.81 -3.28
N HIS A 108 16.48 12.02 -3.08
CA HIS A 108 17.00 12.90 -4.13
C HIS A 108 18.49 13.15 -3.90
#